data_AF-S3CM70-F1
#
_entry.id   AF-S3CM70-F1
#
_cell.length_a   1.000
_cell.length_b   1.000
_cell.length_c   1.000
_cell.angle_alpha   90.00
_cell.angle_beta   90.00
_cell.angle_gamma   90.00
#
_symmetry.space_group_name_H-M   'P 1'
#
loop_
_entity.id
_entity.type
_entity.pdbx_description
1 polymer ?
#
loop_
_entity_poly.entity_id
_entity_poly.type
_entity_poly.pdbx_seq_one_letter_code
_entity_poly.pdbx_strand_id
1 'polypeptide(L)'
;MYHFLTSLFATLALQSLREVDPFPRAIKTLIKIFIKYRPSKLVGSRRVEPASTAFTALALGAGTTSYQFHSFDGYESDTEMQKYPSIGAVLGSMRPRGLFTAVVLENALTSCVGMPSGKTTPHQFIASHVKDHENCIVTNGGFFVTGCDEILRPDYDGLVVDSSEIMFHSVGSTSVSKNSVPVPGVYKDLYSRLEGDDGSFLTSGPDLRIPLDDSSPDYKRANQKSNRLHYFSPTCDGGGVGVRSVVWDEQVKYDQRIHDLMNGPVNVGLQIDIEAADRLGRQPFTTKKVTWCEGAAGPMTCGNTHLVGKRTQLQAIKPVRVATDGTNEYIRSVFAHVPGGIATANQPNERLVLVTIGDGTRVVCSYTSSRDDGLRMNEIRDVIDTFLCNFLCLGIADVEQALNLDGGGSVFVGWVKNGKLKVLASGGLDRQVPGAKDATGMWFRDVTTMVKHVIC
;
A
#
# COMPACT_ATOMS: atom_id res chain seq x y z
N MET A 1 14.25 17.72 32.12
CA MET A 1 15.12 17.45 30.96
C MET A 1 14.76 18.31 29.75
N TYR A 2 13.50 18.36 29.31
CA TYR A 2 13.07 19.22 28.18
C TYR A 2 13.37 20.71 28.41
N HIS A 3 13.06 21.25 29.59
CA HIS A 3 13.40 22.64 29.96
C HIS A 3 14.91 22.95 30.00
N PHE A 4 15.74 21.96 30.34
CA PHE A 4 17.20 22.13 30.38
C PHE A 4 17.78 22.20 28.95
N LEU A 5 17.25 21.38 28.04
CA LEU A 5 17.65 21.37 26.64
C LEU A 5 17.21 22.63 25.89
N THR A 6 15.99 23.12 26.12
CA THR A 6 15.53 24.39 25.51
C THR A 6 16.35 25.58 26.02
N SER A 7 16.73 25.60 27.29
CA SER A 7 17.58 26.66 27.84
C SER A 7 19.02 26.60 27.31
N LEU A 8 19.58 25.40 27.12
CA LEU A 8 20.91 25.21 26.55
C LEU A 8 20.97 25.63 25.07
N PHE A 9 19.92 25.34 24.30
CA PHE A 9 19.82 25.78 22.90
C PHE A 9 19.69 27.29 22.76
N ALA A 10 18.93 27.95 23.63
CA ALA A 10 18.81 29.41 23.64
C ALA A 10 20.16 30.08 23.96
N THR A 11 20.90 29.56 24.95
CA THR A 11 22.22 30.09 25.32
C THR A 11 23.27 29.88 24.22
N LEU A 12 23.28 28.72 23.56
CA LEU A 12 24.23 28.43 22.46
C LEU A 12 23.91 29.21 21.18
N ALA A 13 22.64 29.46 20.88
CA ALA A 13 22.23 30.31 19.75
C ALA A 13 22.58 31.79 19.98
N LEU A 14 22.56 32.26 21.23
CA LEU A 14 22.96 33.62 21.59
C LEU A 14 24.49 33.81 21.60
N GLN A 15 25.27 32.76 21.91
CA GLN A 15 26.73 32.78 21.81
C GLN A 15 27.24 32.71 20.37
N SER A 16 26.57 31.97 19.48
CA SER A 16 26.98 31.84 18.07
C SER A 16 26.73 33.07 17.22
N LEU A 17 25.92 34.02 17.68
CA LEU A 17 25.71 35.31 17.04
C LEU A 17 26.83 36.33 17.32
N ARG A 18 27.78 36.01 18.22
CA ARG A 18 28.84 36.94 18.64
C ARG A 18 30.24 36.62 18.08
N GLU A 19 30.46 35.47 17.45
CA GLU A 19 31.76 35.11 16.89
C GLU A 19 31.67 34.66 15.43
N VAL A 20 32.56 35.23 14.61
CA VAL A 20 32.64 35.04 13.15
C VAL A 20 33.37 33.73 12.86
N ASP A 21 32.66 32.61 12.91
CA ASP A 21 33.13 31.33 12.35
C ASP A 21 32.00 30.72 11.49
N PRO A 22 32.28 30.04 10.36
CA PRO A 22 31.26 29.76 9.38
C PRO A 22 30.30 28.68 9.92
N PHE A 23 29.05 29.12 10.06
CA PHE A 23 27.82 28.41 10.42
C PHE A 23 27.73 26.91 10.04
N PRO A 24 28.27 26.44 8.88
CA PRO A 24 28.18 25.02 8.52
C PRO A 24 28.98 24.05 9.41
N ARG A 25 30.06 24.50 10.08
CA ARG A 25 30.90 23.61 10.92
C ARG A 25 30.27 23.34 12.28
N ALA A 26 29.68 24.35 12.92
CA ALA A 26 29.00 24.20 14.20
C ALA A 26 27.78 23.26 14.12
N ILE A 27 27.01 23.35 13.03
CA ILE A 27 25.87 22.47 12.76
C ILE A 27 26.34 21.02 12.58
N LYS A 28 27.43 20.78 11.84
CA LYS A 28 27.98 19.43 11.63
C LYS A 28 28.43 18.78 12.94
N THR A 29 29.00 19.56 13.86
CA THR A 29 29.44 19.08 15.17
C THR A 29 28.24 18.81 16.09
N LEU A 30 27.22 19.68 16.10
CA LEU A 30 25.98 19.46 16.85
C LEU A 30 25.21 18.22 16.37
N ILE A 31 25.11 18.01 15.05
CA ILE A 31 24.51 16.80 14.48
C ILE A 31 25.29 15.54 14.90
N LYS A 32 26.63 15.58 14.89
CA LYS A 32 27.45 14.46 15.37
C LYS A 32 27.25 14.18 16.86
N ILE A 33 27.11 15.21 17.69
CA ILE A 33 26.81 15.04 19.13
C ILE A 33 25.41 14.43 19.30
N PHE A 34 24.41 14.88 18.54
CA PHE A 34 23.05 14.36 18.61
C PHE A 34 22.95 12.89 18.13
N ILE A 35 23.71 12.51 17.11
CA ILE A 35 23.80 11.12 16.63
C ILE A 35 24.54 10.24 17.65
N LYS A 36 25.59 10.77 18.31
CA LYS A 36 26.38 10.05 19.33
C LYS A 36 25.66 9.92 20.67
N TYR A 37 24.76 10.86 21.01
CA TYR A 37 23.93 10.86 22.22
C TYR A 37 22.46 10.53 21.94
N ARG A 38 22.18 9.63 20.98
CA ARG A 38 20.89 8.93 20.97
C ARG A 38 20.80 8.18 22.31
N PRO A 39 19.84 8.50 23.21
CA PRO A 39 19.78 7.83 24.49
C PRO A 39 19.53 6.34 24.24
N SER A 40 20.57 5.55 24.47
CA SER A 40 20.46 4.10 24.56
C SER A 40 19.46 3.78 25.67
N LYS A 41 18.31 3.23 25.27
CA LYS A 41 17.29 2.58 26.11
C LYS A 41 17.25 3.09 27.55
N LEU A 42 16.46 4.13 27.80
CA LEU A 42 15.91 4.36 29.15
C LEU A 42 15.21 3.07 29.57
N VAL A 43 15.85 2.35 30.50
CA VAL A 43 15.32 1.16 31.16
C VAL A 43 14.01 1.59 31.83
N GLY A 44 12.94 0.91 31.42
CA GLY A 44 11.58 1.41 31.51
C GLY A 44 11.09 1.63 32.93
N SER A 45 10.60 2.84 33.20
CA SER A 45 9.39 2.94 34.02
C SER A 45 8.33 2.11 33.30
N ARG A 46 7.88 1.00 33.91
CA ARG A 46 6.66 0.31 33.46
C ARG A 46 5.55 1.35 33.47
N ARG A 47 5.28 1.91 32.29
CA ARG A 47 4.07 2.69 32.07
C ARG A 47 2.97 1.67 32.31
N VAL A 48 2.23 1.83 33.40
CA VAL A 48 1.03 1.04 33.66
C VAL A 48 0.14 1.33 32.47
N GLU A 49 0.04 0.37 31.55
CA GLU A 49 -0.86 0.53 30.44
C GLU A 49 -2.27 0.57 31.01
N PRO A 50 -3.10 1.55 30.60
CA PRO A 50 -4.49 1.54 31.00
C PRO A 50 -5.09 0.17 30.67
N ALA A 51 -5.92 -0.36 31.56
CA ALA A 51 -6.61 -1.62 31.33
C ALA A 51 -7.29 -1.56 29.96
N SER A 52 -6.85 -2.42 29.04
CA SER A 52 -7.46 -2.53 27.72
C SER A 52 -8.82 -3.20 27.91
N THR A 53 -9.87 -2.59 27.37
CA THR A 53 -11.21 -3.19 27.30
C THR A 53 -11.36 -3.95 26.00
N ALA A 54 -12.06 -5.09 26.02
CA ALA A 54 -12.27 -5.91 24.82
C ALA A 54 -13.29 -5.27 23.87
N PHE A 55 -14.20 -4.47 24.42
CA PHE A 55 -15.26 -3.80 23.68
C PHE A 55 -15.45 -2.35 24.13
N THR A 56 -15.81 -1.48 23.20
CA THR A 56 -16.24 -0.10 23.48
C THR A 56 -17.25 0.33 22.44
N ALA A 57 -18.37 0.92 22.89
CA ALA A 57 -19.33 1.62 22.03
C ALA A 57 -19.29 3.12 22.32
N LEU A 58 -19.10 3.92 21.27
CA LEU A 58 -18.99 5.38 21.35
C LEU A 58 -20.12 6.03 20.54
N ALA A 59 -20.99 6.78 21.20
CA ALA A 59 -21.96 7.63 20.51
C ALA A 59 -21.23 8.85 19.90
N LEU A 60 -21.27 8.99 18.57
CA LEU A 60 -20.57 10.06 17.85
C LEU A 60 -21.51 11.21 17.43
N GLY A 61 -22.82 10.92 17.40
CA GLY A 61 -23.88 11.84 17.03
C GLY A 61 -25.22 11.13 17.01
N ALA A 62 -26.29 11.84 16.63
CA ALA A 62 -27.58 11.21 16.38
C ALA A 62 -27.43 10.14 15.29
N GLY A 63 -28.03 8.96 15.51
CA GLY A 63 -27.96 7.84 14.56
C GLY A 63 -26.54 7.33 14.23
N THR A 64 -25.52 7.73 14.99
CA THR A 64 -24.12 7.35 14.70
C THR A 64 -23.42 6.78 15.92
N THR A 65 -23.01 5.51 15.81
CA THR A 65 -22.30 4.79 16.86
C THR A 65 -21.07 4.08 16.31
N SER A 66 -19.94 4.22 16.99
CA SER A 66 -18.72 3.45 16.73
C SER A 66 -18.63 2.29 17.71
N TYR A 67 -18.65 1.07 17.19
CA TYR A 67 -18.38 -0.16 17.91
C TYR A 67 -16.94 -0.57 17.68
N GLN A 68 -16.20 -0.82 18.75
CA GLN A 68 -14.79 -1.18 18.70
C GLN A 68 -14.55 -2.45 19.49
N PHE A 69 -13.94 -3.44 18.84
CA PHE A 69 -13.64 -4.75 19.37
C PHE A 69 -12.12 -4.92 19.32
N HIS A 70 -11.51 -5.22 20.45
CA HIS A 70 -10.06 -5.37 20.57
C HIS A 70 -9.73 -6.74 21.14
N SER A 71 -9.15 -7.60 20.30
CA SER A 71 -8.63 -8.89 20.73
C SER A 71 -7.24 -8.68 21.32
N PHE A 72 -7.04 -8.91 22.61
CA PHE A 72 -5.73 -8.84 23.27
C PHE A 72 -5.56 -10.04 24.20
N ASP A 73 -4.34 -10.47 24.53
CA ASP A 73 -4.14 -11.67 25.34
C ASP A 73 -4.97 -11.65 26.64
N GLY A 74 -5.91 -12.59 26.79
CA GLY A 74 -6.80 -12.70 27.95
C GLY A 74 -8.13 -11.94 27.83
N TYR A 75 -8.46 -11.38 26.67
CA TYR A 75 -9.75 -10.70 26.41
C TYR A 75 -10.96 -11.60 26.68
N GLU A 76 -10.81 -12.93 26.65
CA GLU A 76 -11.86 -13.91 26.95
C GLU A 76 -12.34 -13.84 28.40
N SER A 77 -11.52 -13.28 29.29
CA SER A 77 -11.87 -13.03 30.69
C SER A 77 -12.54 -11.68 30.93
N ASP A 78 -12.66 -10.83 29.90
CA ASP A 78 -13.35 -9.54 29.99
C ASP A 78 -14.83 -9.76 30.35
N THR A 79 -15.34 -9.01 31.32
CA THR A 79 -16.71 -9.18 31.81
C THR A 79 -17.76 -8.86 30.76
N GLU A 80 -17.47 -7.96 29.82
CA GLU A 80 -18.41 -7.60 28.75
C GLU A 80 -18.62 -8.77 27.77
N MET A 81 -17.56 -9.54 27.50
CA MET A 81 -17.62 -10.75 26.67
C MET A 81 -18.55 -11.80 27.25
N GLN A 82 -18.50 -12.00 28.57
CA GLN A 82 -19.34 -12.97 29.26
C GLN A 82 -20.81 -12.55 29.29
N LYS A 83 -21.06 -11.23 29.28
CA LYS A 83 -22.40 -10.66 29.37
C LYS A 83 -23.13 -10.64 28.02
N TYR A 84 -22.41 -10.42 26.93
CA TYR A 84 -23.00 -10.25 25.59
C TYR A 84 -22.39 -11.21 24.57
N PRO A 85 -23.09 -12.33 24.26
CA PRO A 85 -22.61 -13.31 23.29
C PRO A 85 -22.32 -12.72 21.90
N SER A 86 -23.02 -11.65 21.51
CA SER A 86 -22.79 -10.93 20.25
C SER A 86 -21.39 -10.31 20.17
N ILE A 87 -20.87 -9.78 21.29
CA ILE A 87 -19.49 -9.28 21.38
C ILE A 87 -18.51 -10.44 21.24
N GLY A 88 -18.81 -11.56 21.90
CA GLY A 88 -18.02 -12.78 21.83
C GLY A 88 -17.92 -13.38 20.43
N ALA A 89 -19.01 -13.36 19.67
CA ALA A 89 -19.03 -13.82 18.29
C ALA A 89 -18.07 -13.00 17.41
N VAL A 90 -18.15 -11.66 17.48
CA VAL A 90 -17.27 -10.79 16.70
C VAL A 90 -15.81 -10.99 17.09
N LEU A 91 -15.48 -10.96 18.39
CA LEU A 91 -14.10 -11.16 18.84
C LEU A 91 -13.55 -12.55 18.50
N GLY A 92 -14.38 -13.59 18.55
CA GLY A 92 -14.01 -14.95 18.15
C GLY A 92 -13.71 -15.10 16.65
N SER A 93 -14.21 -14.20 15.81
CA SER A 93 -13.90 -14.15 14.36
C SER A 93 -12.62 -13.37 14.03
N MET A 94 -12.06 -12.62 14.97
CA MET A 94 -10.89 -11.78 14.76
C MET A 94 -9.58 -12.53 14.99
N ARG A 95 -8.49 -12.09 14.35
CA ARG A 95 -7.14 -12.51 14.73
C ARG A 95 -6.69 -11.87 16.06
N PRO A 96 -5.78 -12.52 16.80
CA PRO A 96 -5.21 -11.96 18.03
C PRO A 96 -4.56 -10.59 17.80
N ARG A 97 -4.70 -9.68 18.78
CA ARG A 97 -4.09 -8.33 18.77
C ARG A 97 -4.62 -7.41 17.67
N GLY A 98 -5.76 -7.75 17.07
CA GLY A 98 -6.47 -6.90 16.12
C GLY A 98 -7.50 -5.99 16.79
N LEU A 99 -7.76 -4.85 16.15
CA LEU A 99 -8.83 -3.92 16.46
C LEU A 99 -9.78 -3.84 15.27
N PHE A 100 -11.00 -4.30 15.47
CA PHE A 100 -12.10 -4.10 14.52
C PHE A 100 -12.93 -2.91 14.97
N THR A 101 -13.13 -1.94 14.08
CA THR A 101 -13.99 -0.77 14.31
C THR A 101 -15.10 -0.78 13.28
N ALA A 102 -16.36 -0.73 13.73
CA ALA A 102 -17.53 -0.56 12.88
C ALA A 102 -18.27 0.72 13.28
N VAL A 103 -18.35 1.69 12.38
CA VAL A 103 -19.11 2.93 12.59
C VAL A 103 -20.42 2.84 11.81
N VAL A 104 -21.51 2.63 12.53
CA VAL A 104 -22.86 2.62 11.98
C VAL A 104 -23.34 4.07 11.84
N LEU A 105 -23.80 4.43 10.64
CA LEU A 105 -24.18 5.77 10.22
C LEU A 105 -25.58 5.72 9.64
N GLU A 106 -26.59 6.13 10.41
CA GLU A 106 -27.96 6.26 9.94
C GLU A 106 -28.13 7.62 9.23
N ASN A 107 -28.66 7.61 8.00
CA ASN A 107 -28.98 8.81 7.22
C ASN A 107 -27.81 9.78 6.99
N ALA A 108 -26.56 9.30 7.05
CA ALA A 108 -25.40 10.16 6.81
C ALA A 108 -25.25 10.47 5.33
N LEU A 109 -24.93 11.71 4.96
CA LEU A 109 -24.69 12.11 3.57
C LEU A 109 -23.24 11.82 3.17
N THR A 110 -23.04 11.11 2.06
CA THR A 110 -21.74 10.63 1.59
C THR A 110 -21.26 11.44 0.40
N SER A 111 -19.95 11.73 0.39
CA SER A 111 -19.25 12.35 -0.74
C SER A 111 -17.88 11.71 -0.92
N CYS A 112 -17.48 11.49 -2.17
CA CYS A 112 -16.15 11.05 -2.59
C CYS A 112 -15.36 12.27 -3.04
N VAL A 113 -14.35 12.67 -2.26
CA VAL A 113 -13.68 13.95 -2.40
C VAL A 113 -12.17 13.74 -2.35
N GLY A 114 -11.43 14.52 -3.13
CA GLY A 114 -9.97 14.45 -3.13
C GLY A 114 -9.40 15.65 -3.88
N MET A 115 -8.12 15.59 -4.22
CA MET A 115 -7.49 16.64 -5.01
C MET A 115 -7.63 16.34 -6.51
N PRO A 116 -7.93 17.34 -7.36
CA PRO A 116 -7.98 17.14 -8.82
C PRO A 116 -6.69 16.59 -9.43
N SER A 117 -5.56 16.80 -8.75
CA SER A 117 -4.25 16.25 -9.10
C SER A 117 -3.45 15.95 -7.84
N GLY A 118 -2.78 14.80 -7.81
CA GLY A 118 -1.82 14.44 -6.77
C GLY A 118 -2.45 13.79 -5.54
N LYS A 119 -1.91 14.12 -4.37
CA LYS A 119 -2.19 13.44 -3.09
C LYS A 119 -2.35 14.46 -1.97
N THR A 120 -3.10 14.09 -0.94
CA THR A 120 -3.36 14.91 0.24
C THR A 120 -3.27 14.06 1.51
N THR A 121 -2.88 14.68 2.62
CA THR A 121 -2.99 14.03 3.92
C THR A 121 -4.42 14.14 4.45
N PRO A 122 -4.88 13.23 5.32
CA PRO A 122 -6.17 13.37 6.00
C PRO A 122 -6.34 14.72 6.70
N HIS A 123 -5.29 15.26 7.34
CA HIS A 123 -5.34 16.59 7.96
C HIS A 123 -5.59 17.72 6.96
N GLN A 124 -4.87 17.70 5.83
CA GLN A 124 -5.05 18.72 4.79
C GLN A 124 -6.44 18.62 4.16
N PHE A 125 -6.93 17.40 3.93
CA PHE A 125 -8.31 17.18 3.47
C PHE A 125 -9.32 17.80 4.43
N ILE A 126 -9.25 17.46 5.71
CA ILE A 126 -10.20 17.96 6.72
C ILE A 126 -10.17 19.48 6.76
N ALA A 127 -8.98 20.08 6.79
CA ALA A 127 -8.82 21.54 6.83
C ALA A 127 -9.39 22.27 5.60
N SER A 128 -9.53 21.59 4.46
CA SER A 128 -9.98 22.19 3.20
C SER A 128 -11.41 21.82 2.78
N HIS A 129 -11.96 20.71 3.29
CA HIS A 129 -13.23 20.15 2.81
C HIS A 129 -14.26 19.87 3.92
N VAL A 130 -13.90 20.04 5.19
CA VAL A 130 -14.82 19.90 6.33
C VAL A 130 -15.03 21.28 6.95
N LYS A 131 -16.29 21.70 7.07
CA LYS A 131 -16.62 22.99 7.70
C LYS A 131 -16.50 22.88 9.22
N ASP A 132 -16.21 23.98 9.90
CA ASP A 132 -16.00 24.00 11.37
C ASP A 132 -17.15 23.41 12.20
N HIS A 133 -18.39 23.49 11.69
CA HIS A 133 -19.59 22.98 12.36
C HIS A 133 -20.05 21.61 11.84
N GLU A 134 -19.41 21.06 10.81
CA GLU A 134 -19.75 19.73 10.30
C GLU A 134 -19.30 18.67 11.32
N ASN A 135 -20.20 17.73 11.62
CA ASN A 135 -19.89 16.49 12.31
C ASN A 135 -19.83 15.39 11.25
N CYS A 136 -18.68 14.75 11.07
CA CYS A 136 -18.53 13.78 9.99
C CYS A 136 -17.55 12.66 10.32
N ILE A 137 -17.75 11.54 9.64
CA ILE A 137 -16.72 10.51 9.50
C ILE A 137 -15.98 10.75 8.20
N VAL A 138 -14.66 10.67 8.24
CA VAL A 138 -13.78 10.78 7.09
C VAL A 138 -12.92 9.53 7.01
N THR A 139 -12.88 8.93 5.84
CA THR A 139 -12.05 7.77 5.56
C THR A 139 -11.23 8.02 4.32
N ASN A 140 -10.09 7.35 4.21
CA ASN A 140 -9.45 7.18 2.91
C ASN A 140 -10.30 6.27 2.03
N GLY A 141 -10.23 6.44 0.71
CA GLY A 141 -10.90 5.53 -0.18
C GLY A 141 -10.45 5.70 -1.61
N GLY A 142 -10.73 4.70 -2.42
CA GLY A 142 -10.20 4.66 -3.77
C GLY A 142 -8.74 4.24 -3.75
N PHE A 143 -8.42 3.32 -4.65
CA PHE A 143 -7.08 2.82 -4.81
C PHE A 143 -6.22 3.80 -5.60
N PHE A 144 -4.92 3.77 -5.35
CA PHE A 144 -3.97 4.55 -6.12
C PHE A 144 -2.63 3.84 -6.24
N VAL A 145 -1.86 4.21 -7.26
CA VAL A 145 -0.55 3.63 -7.52
C VAL A 145 0.48 4.22 -6.56
N THR A 146 1.16 3.38 -5.78
CA THR A 146 2.10 3.82 -4.73
C THR A 146 3.57 3.48 -4.98
N GLY A 147 3.90 2.91 -6.13
CA GLY A 147 5.27 2.49 -6.46
C GLY A 147 5.79 3.09 -7.74
N CYS A 148 7.09 3.39 -7.73
CA CYS A 148 7.88 3.68 -8.92
C CYS A 148 8.64 2.40 -9.30
N ASP A 149 8.23 1.77 -10.40
CA ASP A 149 8.96 0.68 -11.04
C ASP A 149 9.32 1.14 -12.46
N GLU A 150 10.56 0.95 -12.89
CA GLU A 150 11.05 1.37 -14.21
C GLU A 150 10.39 0.58 -15.34
N ILE A 151 9.81 -0.58 -15.03
CA ILE A 151 9.18 -1.50 -15.99
C ILE A 151 7.68 -1.72 -15.70
N LEU A 152 7.04 -0.74 -15.06
CA LEU A 152 5.61 -0.78 -14.73
C LEU A 152 4.76 -0.82 -16.01
N ARG A 153 3.71 -1.65 -16.01
CA ARG A 153 2.74 -1.72 -17.12
C ARG A 153 1.32 -1.48 -16.60
N PRO A 154 0.45 -0.81 -17.38
CA PRO A 154 -0.93 -0.53 -16.98
C PRO A 154 -1.75 -1.81 -16.88
N ASP A 155 -1.42 -2.82 -17.69
CA ASP A 155 -1.91 -4.19 -17.60
C ASP A 155 -0.77 -5.16 -17.98
N TYR A 156 -0.95 -6.47 -17.76
CA TYR A 156 0.08 -7.48 -18.03
C TYR A 156 0.62 -7.38 -19.47
N ASP A 157 -0.27 -7.22 -20.45
CA ASP A 157 0.06 -7.14 -21.88
C ASP A 157 0.30 -5.69 -22.36
N GLY A 158 0.16 -4.70 -21.48
CA GLY A 158 0.30 -3.28 -21.80
C GLY A 158 1.76 -2.86 -22.02
N LEU A 159 1.99 -1.75 -22.72
CA LEU A 159 3.34 -1.18 -22.86
C LEU A 159 3.88 -0.69 -21.51
N VAL A 160 5.20 -0.61 -21.39
CA VAL A 160 5.84 0.03 -20.22
C VAL A 160 5.41 1.49 -20.15
N VAL A 161 5.04 1.94 -18.97
CA VAL A 161 4.65 3.32 -18.67
C VAL A 161 5.67 3.96 -17.73
N ASP A 162 5.84 5.27 -17.83
CA ASP A 162 6.62 6.01 -16.84
C ASP A 162 5.86 5.99 -15.51
N SER A 163 6.39 5.25 -14.53
CA SER A 163 5.74 5.11 -13.23
C SER A 163 5.63 6.43 -12.48
N SER A 164 6.50 7.41 -12.76
CA SER A 164 6.40 8.74 -12.17
C SER A 164 5.18 9.53 -12.66
N GLU A 165 4.71 9.25 -13.88
CA GLU A 165 3.53 9.91 -14.47
C GLU A 165 2.20 9.35 -13.97
N ILE A 166 2.20 8.10 -13.46
CA ILE A 166 0.98 7.43 -12.99
C ILE A 166 0.93 7.22 -11.48
N MET A 167 2.03 7.50 -10.78
CA MET A 167 2.07 7.47 -9.33
C MET A 167 1.03 8.46 -8.77
N PHE A 168 0.27 8.01 -7.77
CA PHE A 168 -0.84 8.77 -7.19
C PHE A 168 -2.00 9.07 -8.16
N HIS A 169 -2.09 8.39 -9.30
CA HIS A 169 -3.36 8.32 -10.01
C HIS A 169 -4.25 7.26 -9.36
N SER A 170 -5.55 7.55 -9.30
CA SER A 170 -6.55 6.60 -8.83
C SER A 170 -6.67 5.44 -9.81
N VAL A 171 -6.96 4.25 -9.29
CA VAL A 171 -7.32 3.09 -10.10
C VAL A 171 -8.84 3.06 -10.28
N GLY A 172 -9.27 3.00 -11.53
CA GLY A 172 -10.63 3.27 -11.94
C GLY A 172 -10.98 4.76 -11.89
N SER A 173 -12.05 5.12 -12.57
CA SER A 173 -12.49 6.51 -12.68
C SER A 173 -13.01 7.04 -11.33
N THR A 174 -12.80 8.34 -11.10
CA THR A 174 -13.36 9.08 -9.97
C THR A 174 -13.98 10.39 -10.46
N SER A 175 -14.87 11.00 -9.69
CA SER A 175 -15.39 12.34 -9.99
C SER A 175 -14.38 13.46 -9.74
N VAL A 176 -13.31 13.15 -9.02
CA VAL A 176 -12.37 14.14 -8.47
C VAL A 176 -11.21 14.39 -9.44
N SER A 177 -10.65 13.33 -10.01
CA SER A 177 -9.48 13.42 -10.89
C SER A 177 -9.87 13.09 -12.33
N LYS A 178 -9.39 13.90 -13.27
CA LYS A 178 -9.47 13.57 -14.71
C LYS A 178 -8.53 12.45 -15.11
N ASN A 179 -7.49 12.21 -14.30
CA ASN A 179 -6.51 11.18 -14.53
C ASN A 179 -6.82 9.97 -13.64
N SER A 180 -6.92 8.80 -14.26
CA SER A 180 -7.04 7.51 -13.58
C SER A 180 -6.36 6.44 -14.41
N VAL A 181 -5.82 5.43 -13.74
CA VAL A 181 -5.42 4.18 -14.40
C VAL A 181 -6.67 3.30 -14.50
N PRO A 182 -7.00 2.69 -15.66
CA PRO A 182 -8.15 1.80 -15.76
C PRO A 182 -8.02 0.59 -14.82
N VAL A 183 -9.16 0.06 -14.36
CA VAL A 183 -9.21 -1.28 -13.76
C VAL A 183 -8.90 -2.31 -14.87
N PRO A 184 -8.10 -3.36 -14.64
CA PRO A 184 -7.74 -4.34 -15.66
C PRO A 184 -8.99 -5.09 -16.05
N GLY A 185 -9.06 -5.49 -17.31
CA GLY A 185 -10.19 -6.26 -17.82
C GLY A 185 -10.47 -7.49 -16.95
N VAL A 186 -9.42 -8.20 -16.52
CA VAL A 186 -9.54 -9.43 -15.71
C VAL A 186 -10.09 -9.24 -14.30
N TYR A 187 -10.07 -8.02 -13.75
CA TYR A 187 -10.62 -7.72 -12.42
C TYR A 187 -11.79 -6.76 -12.45
N LYS A 188 -12.21 -6.29 -13.63
CA LYS A 188 -13.23 -5.26 -13.78
C LYS A 188 -14.51 -5.60 -13.02
N ASP A 189 -14.92 -6.87 -13.07
CA ASP A 189 -16.16 -7.37 -12.44
C ASP A 189 -16.07 -7.47 -10.92
N LEU A 190 -14.87 -7.35 -10.34
CA LEU A 190 -14.66 -7.34 -8.89
C LEU A 190 -14.72 -5.92 -8.33
N TYR A 191 -14.60 -4.89 -9.16
CA TYR A 191 -14.66 -3.50 -8.74
C TYR A 191 -16.04 -2.94 -9.00
N SER A 192 -16.45 -1.99 -8.17
CA SER A 192 -17.73 -1.31 -8.28
C SER A 192 -17.56 0.17 -8.06
N ARG A 193 -18.51 0.92 -8.60
CA ARG A 193 -18.63 2.35 -8.38
C ARG A 193 -19.31 2.60 -7.04
N LEU A 194 -18.64 3.36 -6.17
CA LEU A 194 -19.26 4.01 -5.03
C LEU A 194 -19.75 5.38 -5.49
N GLU A 195 -21.02 5.67 -5.32
CA GLU A 195 -21.62 6.98 -5.63
C GLU A 195 -22.04 7.67 -4.33
N GLY A 196 -21.60 8.91 -4.16
CA GLY A 196 -22.00 9.80 -3.09
C GLY A 196 -23.36 10.43 -3.37
N ASP A 197 -24.01 10.94 -2.32
CA ASP A 197 -25.32 11.59 -2.40
C ASP A 197 -25.26 12.95 -3.14
N ASP A 198 -24.06 13.51 -3.32
CA ASP A 198 -23.79 14.71 -4.11
C ASP A 198 -23.41 14.41 -5.58
N GLY A 199 -23.54 13.14 -6.02
CA GLY A 199 -23.17 12.68 -7.36
C GLY A 199 -21.66 12.52 -7.59
N SER A 200 -20.84 12.75 -6.56
CA SER A 200 -19.43 12.35 -6.59
C SER A 200 -19.30 10.83 -6.63
N PHE A 201 -18.19 10.31 -7.14
CA PHE A 201 -17.99 8.87 -7.23
C PHE A 201 -16.52 8.48 -7.19
N LEU A 202 -16.26 7.24 -6.80
CA LEU A 202 -14.98 6.59 -6.97
C LEU A 202 -15.16 5.11 -7.36
N THR A 203 -14.14 4.54 -7.98
CA THR A 203 -14.10 3.10 -8.25
C THR A 203 -13.32 2.41 -7.14
N SER A 204 -13.87 1.34 -6.57
CA SER A 204 -13.22 0.59 -5.49
C SER A 204 -13.65 -0.88 -5.46
N GLY A 205 -13.11 -1.65 -4.52
CA GLY A 205 -13.35 -3.08 -4.44
C GLY A 205 -12.21 -3.90 -3.82
N PRO A 206 -12.34 -5.22 -3.75
CA PRO A 206 -13.46 -5.98 -4.28
C PRO A 206 -14.78 -5.77 -3.51
N ASP A 207 -15.90 -6.10 -4.15
CA ASP A 207 -17.20 -6.24 -3.47
C ASP A 207 -17.21 -7.51 -2.61
N LEU A 208 -17.30 -7.33 -1.29
CA LEU A 208 -17.22 -8.38 -0.29
C LEU A 208 -18.53 -9.13 -0.07
N ARG A 209 -19.63 -8.72 -0.71
CA ARG A 209 -20.86 -9.54 -0.71
C ARG A 209 -20.58 -10.92 -1.29
N ILE A 210 -19.76 -10.95 -2.33
CA ILE A 210 -19.31 -12.15 -3.02
C ILE A 210 -18.00 -12.62 -2.38
N PRO A 211 -17.94 -13.85 -1.85
CA PRO A 211 -16.67 -14.42 -1.42
C PRO A 211 -15.67 -14.42 -2.57
N LEU A 212 -14.44 -13.99 -2.30
CA LEU A 212 -13.38 -14.13 -3.29
C LEU A 212 -12.97 -15.59 -3.37
N ASP A 213 -12.69 -16.07 -4.57
CA ASP A 213 -12.04 -17.36 -4.72
C ASP A 213 -10.66 -17.31 -4.03
N ASP A 214 -10.38 -18.21 -3.08
CA ASP A 214 -9.05 -18.29 -2.46
C ASP A 214 -7.95 -18.65 -3.49
N SER A 215 -8.35 -19.14 -4.67
CA SER A 215 -7.50 -19.34 -5.84
C SER A 215 -7.22 -18.05 -6.64
N SER A 216 -8.03 -17.00 -6.43
CA SER A 216 -7.88 -15.65 -7.00
C SER A 216 -6.53 -15.03 -6.58
N PRO A 217 -5.95 -14.14 -7.38
CA PRO A 217 -4.50 -14.09 -7.54
C PRO A 217 -3.81 -13.61 -6.27
N ASP A 218 -3.23 -14.57 -5.54
CA ASP A 218 -2.06 -14.28 -4.72
C ASP A 218 -1.04 -13.59 -5.63
N TYR A 219 -0.69 -12.33 -5.39
CA TYR A 219 0.39 -11.66 -6.11
C TYR A 219 1.68 -12.50 -6.18
N LYS A 220 1.95 -13.38 -5.21
CA LYS A 220 3.06 -14.35 -5.31
C LYS A 220 2.77 -15.42 -6.35
N ARG A 221 1.52 -15.88 -6.51
CA ARG A 221 1.08 -16.79 -7.60
C ARG A 221 0.96 -16.13 -8.97
N ALA A 222 0.46 -14.90 -9.07
CA ALA A 222 0.57 -14.06 -10.25
C ALA A 222 2.04 -13.75 -10.60
N ASN A 223 2.94 -13.94 -9.62
CA ASN A 223 4.38 -13.93 -9.80
C ASN A 223 5.04 -15.32 -9.92
N GLN A 224 4.29 -16.43 -9.82
CA GLN A 224 4.79 -17.80 -9.95
C GLN A 224 4.56 -18.35 -11.36
N LYS A 225 5.51 -19.20 -11.78
CA LYS A 225 5.63 -19.79 -13.12
C LYS A 225 4.39 -20.56 -13.62
N SER A 226 3.56 -21.11 -12.72
CA SER A 226 2.39 -21.93 -13.11
C SER A 226 1.14 -21.11 -13.47
N ASN A 227 1.04 -19.85 -13.02
CA ASN A 227 -0.15 -19.01 -13.19
C ASN A 227 0.15 -17.72 -13.99
N ARG A 228 1.37 -17.57 -14.51
CA ARG A 228 1.82 -16.51 -15.43
C ARG A 228 1.70 -16.98 -16.87
N LEU A 229 0.49 -16.97 -17.41
CA LEU A 229 0.17 -17.11 -18.84
C LEU A 229 0.75 -18.31 -19.60
N HIS A 230 -0.16 -19.07 -20.20
CA HIS A 230 0.16 -19.87 -21.37
C HIS A 230 0.53 -18.96 -22.55
N TYR A 231 1.81 -18.56 -22.64
CA TYR A 231 2.36 -17.92 -23.82
C TYR A 231 3.00 -18.95 -24.75
N PHE A 232 2.16 -19.79 -25.34
CA PHE A 232 2.33 -20.31 -26.70
C PHE A 232 0.93 -20.60 -27.24
N SER A 233 0.51 -19.86 -28.26
CA SER A 233 -0.46 -20.42 -29.20
C SER A 233 0.28 -21.51 -29.96
N PRO A 234 -0.15 -22.78 -29.95
CA PRO A 234 0.34 -23.71 -30.94
C PRO A 234 -0.13 -23.16 -32.28
N THR A 235 0.80 -22.73 -33.14
CA THR A 235 0.43 -22.63 -34.55
C THR A 235 0.00 -24.03 -34.96
N CYS A 236 -1.15 -24.12 -35.61
CA CYS A 236 -1.76 -25.37 -36.06
C CYS A 236 -0.87 -26.18 -37.03
N ASP A 237 0.30 -25.66 -37.43
CA ASP A 237 1.03 -26.13 -38.61
C ASP A 237 2.50 -26.50 -38.33
N GLY A 238 2.97 -26.51 -37.06
CA GLY A 238 4.24 -27.15 -36.68
C GLY A 238 5.54 -26.60 -37.29
N GLY A 239 5.52 -25.45 -37.98
CA GLY A 239 6.70 -24.83 -38.60
C GLY A 239 7.05 -23.48 -37.97
N GLY A 240 8.09 -23.44 -37.14
CA GLY A 240 8.54 -22.23 -36.46
C GLY A 240 9.25 -21.23 -37.37
N VAL A 241 8.71 -20.01 -37.45
CA VAL A 241 9.48 -18.79 -37.75
C VAL A 241 9.24 -17.83 -36.59
N GLY A 242 10.25 -17.66 -35.75
CA GLY A 242 10.17 -16.83 -34.55
C GLY A 242 10.01 -15.34 -34.90
N VAL A 243 8.91 -14.74 -34.46
CA VAL A 243 8.77 -13.29 -34.43
C VAL A 243 9.61 -12.76 -33.27
N ARG A 244 10.52 -11.81 -33.54
CA ARG A 244 11.34 -11.17 -32.51
C ARG A 244 10.44 -10.42 -31.52
N SER A 245 10.56 -10.79 -30.24
CA SER A 245 9.88 -10.10 -29.15
C SER A 245 10.56 -8.75 -28.88
N VAL A 246 9.81 -7.66 -28.98
CA VAL A 246 10.26 -6.29 -28.62
C VAL A 246 10.70 -6.24 -27.14
N VAL A 247 10.18 -7.13 -26.30
CA VAL A 247 10.55 -7.28 -24.88
C VAL A 247 11.98 -7.80 -24.73
N TRP A 248 12.43 -8.66 -25.65
CA TRP A 248 13.79 -9.17 -25.66
C TRP A 248 14.79 -8.07 -26.05
N ASP A 249 14.47 -7.27 -27.07
CA ASP A 249 15.36 -6.18 -27.53
C ASP A 249 15.53 -5.09 -26.48
N GLU A 250 14.49 -4.74 -25.71
CA GLU A 250 14.58 -3.75 -24.64
C GLU A 250 15.30 -4.26 -23.38
N GLN A 251 15.11 -5.53 -23.01
CA GLN A 251 15.84 -6.15 -21.90
C GLN A 251 17.35 -6.21 -22.19
N VAL A 252 17.74 -6.54 -23.42
CA VAL A 252 19.15 -6.56 -23.84
C VAL A 252 19.76 -5.16 -23.83
N LYS A 253 19.01 -4.12 -24.25
CA LYS A 253 19.46 -2.72 -24.14
C LYS A 253 19.60 -2.26 -22.68
N TYR A 254 18.74 -2.74 -21.78
CA TYR A 254 18.83 -2.44 -20.35
C TYR A 254 20.08 -3.08 -19.73
N ASP A 255 20.30 -4.37 -19.97
CA ASP A 255 21.48 -5.08 -19.46
C ASP A 255 22.78 -4.48 -20.02
N GLN A 256 22.78 -4.04 -21.28
CA GLN A 256 23.90 -3.33 -21.89
C GLN A 256 24.13 -1.95 -21.25
N ARG A 257 23.07 -1.18 -20.95
CA ARG A 257 23.17 0.11 -20.24
C ARG A 257 23.74 -0.06 -18.83
N ILE A 258 23.30 -1.07 -18.08
CA ILE A 258 23.84 -1.37 -16.75
C ILE A 258 25.30 -1.82 -16.84
N HIS A 259 25.65 -2.65 -17.81
CA HIS A 259 27.04 -3.02 -18.06
C HIS A 259 27.92 -1.80 -18.37
N ASP A 260 27.44 -0.88 -19.21
CA ASP A 260 28.18 0.31 -19.63
C ASP A 260 28.25 1.37 -18.52
N LEU A 261 27.23 1.47 -17.66
CA LEU A 261 27.26 2.25 -16.42
C LEU A 261 28.28 1.72 -15.41
N MET A 262 28.39 0.39 -15.29
CA MET A 262 29.30 -0.27 -14.36
C MET A 262 30.76 -0.26 -14.85
N ASN A 263 30.99 -0.15 -16.16
CA ASN A 263 32.33 -0.20 -16.76
C ASN A 263 32.77 1.11 -17.46
N GLY A 264 31.90 2.12 -17.49
CA GLY A 264 32.20 3.47 -17.95
C GLY A 264 32.80 4.35 -16.84
N PRO A 265 33.21 5.60 -17.13
CA PRO A 265 33.70 6.53 -16.12
C PRO A 265 32.59 6.76 -15.07
N VAL A 266 32.86 6.30 -13.85
CA VAL A 266 31.89 6.15 -12.76
C VAL A 266 31.21 7.48 -12.43
N ASN A 267 29.88 7.52 -12.54
CA ASN A 267 29.09 8.60 -11.94
C ASN A 267 29.17 8.45 -10.41
N VAL A 268 29.50 9.55 -9.71
CA VAL A 268 29.68 9.61 -8.25
C VAL A 268 28.51 8.98 -7.47
N GLY A 269 27.28 9.04 -7.98
CA GLY A 269 26.12 8.37 -7.37
C GLY A 269 26.24 6.84 -7.30
N LEU A 270 26.69 6.21 -8.40
CA LEU A 270 26.85 4.76 -8.48
C LEU A 270 27.97 4.25 -7.56
N GLN A 271 29.02 5.05 -7.38
CA GLN A 271 30.11 4.73 -6.46
C GLN A 271 29.65 4.73 -4.99
N ILE A 272 28.78 5.68 -4.62
CA ILE A 272 28.18 5.76 -3.29
C ILE A 272 27.29 4.52 -3.03
N ASP A 273 26.53 4.08 -4.03
CA ASP A 273 25.65 2.91 -3.89
C ASP A 273 26.42 1.59 -3.81
N ILE A 274 27.51 1.45 -4.57
CA ILE A 274 28.42 0.30 -4.49
C ILE A 274 29.09 0.25 -3.12
N GLU A 275 29.63 1.37 -2.63
CA GLU A 275 30.23 1.44 -1.30
C GLU A 275 29.21 1.20 -0.17
N ALA A 276 27.95 1.61 -0.35
CA ALA A 276 26.88 1.32 0.59
C ALA A 276 26.51 -0.16 0.61
N ALA A 277 26.49 -0.82 -0.55
CA ALA A 277 26.24 -2.26 -0.68
C ALA A 277 27.37 -3.11 -0.04
N ASP A 278 28.63 -2.71 -0.23
CA ASP A 278 29.79 -3.37 0.36
C ASP A 278 29.83 -3.23 1.90
N ARG A 279 29.48 -2.05 2.44
CA ARG A 279 29.36 -1.84 3.89
C ARG A 279 28.27 -2.72 4.53
N LEU A 280 27.29 -3.17 3.75
CA LEU A 280 26.23 -4.07 4.19
C LEU A 280 26.57 -5.55 4.00
N GLY A 281 27.80 -5.88 3.56
CA GLY A 281 28.26 -7.26 3.37
C GLY A 281 27.54 -7.98 2.24
N ARG A 282 26.98 -7.25 1.27
CA ARG A 282 26.39 -7.86 0.07
C ARG A 282 27.50 -8.43 -0.80
N GLN A 283 27.27 -9.60 -1.39
CA GLN A 283 28.23 -10.24 -2.30
C GLN A 283 28.52 -9.31 -3.49
N PRO A 284 29.78 -9.18 -3.95
CA PRO A 284 30.13 -8.32 -5.08
C PRO A 284 29.34 -8.71 -6.33
N PHE A 285 28.80 -7.72 -7.03
CA PHE A 285 28.14 -7.95 -8.32
C PHE A 285 29.19 -8.44 -9.34
N THR A 286 29.00 -9.63 -9.89
CA THR A 286 29.83 -10.12 -11.00
C THR A 286 29.12 -9.81 -12.32
N THR A 287 29.60 -8.82 -13.06
CA THR A 287 29.08 -8.50 -14.41
C THR A 287 30.00 -9.10 -15.47
N LYS A 288 29.43 -9.59 -16.58
CA LYS A 288 30.16 -10.10 -17.74
C LYS A 288 29.70 -9.38 -19.00
N LYS A 289 30.67 -9.00 -19.84
CA LYS A 289 30.44 -8.35 -21.13
C LYS A 289 29.69 -9.29 -22.08
N VAL A 290 28.56 -8.83 -22.61
CA VAL A 290 27.83 -9.49 -23.68
C VAL A 290 28.39 -8.96 -25.01
N THR A 291 28.81 -9.85 -25.90
CA THR A 291 29.21 -9.48 -27.26
C THR A 291 28.15 -9.97 -28.23
N TRP A 292 27.64 -9.05 -29.05
CA TRP A 292 26.72 -9.36 -30.14
C TRP A 292 27.36 -10.34 -31.14
N CYS A 293 26.61 -11.35 -31.56
CA CYS A 293 26.79 -11.96 -32.87
C CYS A 293 25.67 -11.40 -33.74
N GLU A 294 25.98 -10.44 -34.63
CA GLU A 294 25.05 -10.05 -35.67
C GLU A 294 24.75 -11.30 -36.52
N GLY A 295 23.53 -11.80 -36.41
CA GLY A 295 23.03 -12.82 -37.32
C GLY A 295 23.01 -12.22 -38.72
N ALA A 296 23.93 -12.71 -39.57
CA ALA A 296 24.08 -12.30 -40.95
C ALA A 296 22.73 -12.24 -41.68
N ALA A 297 22.34 -11.03 -42.10
CA ALA A 297 21.30 -10.82 -43.08
C ALA A 297 21.89 -11.04 -44.49
N GLY A 298 22.19 -12.31 -44.84
CA GLY A 298 22.49 -12.82 -46.20
C GLY A 298 23.75 -12.28 -46.92
N PRO A 299 24.17 -12.85 -48.08
CA PRO A 299 23.59 -13.97 -48.85
C PRO A 299 24.48 -15.23 -48.88
N MET A 300 23.90 -16.37 -49.26
CA MET A 300 24.67 -17.52 -49.73
C MET A 300 25.50 -17.12 -50.96
N THR A 301 26.82 -17.17 -50.85
CA THR A 301 27.70 -17.51 -51.99
C THR A 301 28.90 -18.31 -51.53
N CYS A 302 29.12 -19.39 -52.26
CA CYS A 302 30.22 -20.33 -52.16
C CYS A 302 31.52 -19.65 -52.63
N GLY A 303 32.61 -19.74 -51.87
CA GLY A 303 33.91 -19.27 -52.36
C GLY A 303 34.98 -19.25 -51.27
N ASN A 304 36.00 -20.08 -51.46
CA ASN A 304 37.13 -20.31 -50.55
C ASN A 304 37.87 -19.03 -50.13
N THR A 305 37.95 -18.77 -48.83
CA THR A 305 39.13 -18.14 -48.23
C THR A 305 39.21 -18.53 -46.74
N HIS A 306 40.28 -19.24 -46.39
CA HIS A 306 40.62 -19.59 -45.02
C HIS A 306 41.09 -18.35 -44.26
N LEU A 307 40.34 -17.93 -43.25
CA LEU A 307 40.88 -17.12 -42.15
C LEU A 307 40.85 -17.93 -40.86
N VAL A 308 42.05 -18.34 -40.45
CA VAL A 308 42.35 -18.99 -39.16
C VAL A 308 42.27 -17.93 -38.07
N GLY A 309 41.06 -17.68 -37.57
CA GLY A 309 40.84 -17.00 -36.30
C GLY A 309 40.66 -18.03 -35.20
N LYS A 310 41.50 -17.97 -34.15
CA LYS A 310 41.37 -18.80 -32.93
C LYS A 310 39.91 -18.78 -32.44
N ARG A 311 39.19 -19.89 -32.63
CA ARG A 311 37.96 -20.16 -31.91
C ARG A 311 38.33 -20.35 -30.44
N THR A 312 38.24 -19.29 -29.66
CA THR A 312 38.04 -19.43 -28.22
C THR A 312 36.70 -20.14 -28.08
N GLN A 313 36.72 -21.43 -27.74
CA GLN A 313 35.50 -22.15 -27.40
C GLN A 313 34.84 -21.40 -26.25
N LEU A 314 33.72 -20.75 -26.54
CA LEU A 314 32.79 -20.24 -25.55
C LEU A 314 32.32 -21.45 -24.72
N GLN A 315 32.93 -21.63 -23.55
CA GLN A 315 32.34 -22.48 -22.52
C GLN A 315 31.02 -21.83 -22.13
N ALA A 316 29.95 -22.60 -22.30
CA ALA A 316 28.54 -22.28 -22.09
C ALA A 316 28.27 -21.01 -21.25
N ILE A 317 27.55 -20.08 -21.87
CA ILE A 317 26.97 -18.92 -21.20
C ILE A 317 26.01 -19.44 -20.12
N LYS A 318 26.32 -19.20 -18.84
CA LYS A 318 25.34 -19.26 -17.75
C LYS A 318 24.80 -17.85 -17.52
N PRO A 319 23.52 -17.59 -17.81
CA PRO A 319 22.90 -16.29 -17.53
C PRO A 319 23.02 -15.93 -16.05
N VAL A 320 23.23 -14.65 -15.77
CA VAL A 320 23.02 -14.08 -14.43
C VAL A 320 21.51 -14.10 -14.18
N ARG A 321 21.02 -15.21 -13.59
CA ARG A 321 19.62 -15.47 -13.19
C ARG A 321 18.54 -14.78 -14.04
N VAL A 322 18.63 -14.94 -15.36
CA VAL A 322 17.41 -15.04 -16.16
C VAL A 322 16.93 -16.46 -15.93
N ALA A 323 15.70 -16.66 -15.46
CA ALA A 323 15.09 -17.97 -15.51
C ALA A 323 15.21 -18.45 -16.96
N THR A 324 15.71 -19.68 -17.18
CA THR A 324 16.04 -20.23 -18.51
C THR A 324 14.85 -20.37 -19.47
N ASP A 325 13.70 -19.80 -19.13
CA ASP A 325 12.43 -19.81 -19.85
C ASP A 325 11.95 -18.42 -20.30
N GLY A 326 12.76 -17.35 -20.13
CA GLY A 326 12.39 -16.00 -20.57
C GLY A 326 11.43 -15.26 -19.64
N THR A 327 11.21 -15.74 -18.41
CA THR A 327 10.41 -15.03 -17.41
C THR A 327 11.28 -14.08 -16.57
N ASN A 328 10.92 -12.80 -16.57
CA ASN A 328 11.49 -11.80 -15.68
C ASN A 328 10.56 -11.64 -14.46
N GLU A 329 11.04 -12.07 -13.28
CA GLU A 329 10.32 -11.95 -12.00
C GLU A 329 10.07 -10.51 -11.55
N TYR A 330 10.70 -9.54 -12.20
CA TYR A 330 10.68 -8.12 -11.86
C TYR A 330 9.62 -7.30 -12.62
N ILE A 331 9.00 -7.79 -13.71
CA ILE A 331 7.93 -7.04 -14.38
C ILE A 331 6.65 -7.09 -13.52
N ARG A 332 6.21 -5.92 -13.04
CA ARG A 332 5.00 -5.75 -12.22
C ARG A 332 3.96 -4.93 -12.97
N SER A 333 2.69 -5.30 -12.85
CA SER A 333 1.59 -4.42 -13.27
C SER A 333 1.29 -3.38 -12.18
N VAL A 334 0.61 -2.31 -12.56
CA VAL A 334 0.11 -1.28 -11.62
C VAL A 334 -0.58 -1.88 -10.39
N PHE A 335 -1.27 -3.02 -10.56
CA PHE A 335 -2.05 -3.71 -9.53
C PHE A 335 -1.22 -4.25 -8.37
N ALA A 336 0.05 -4.59 -8.61
CA ALA A 336 0.96 -5.00 -7.55
C ALA A 336 1.32 -3.84 -6.60
N HIS A 337 1.05 -2.59 -7.00
CA HIS A 337 1.36 -1.37 -6.25
C HIS A 337 0.11 -0.65 -5.72
N VAL A 338 -1.03 -1.35 -5.72
CA VAL A 338 -2.30 -0.88 -5.16
C VAL A 338 -2.44 -1.39 -3.72
N PRO A 339 -2.36 -0.52 -2.70
CA PRO A 339 -2.58 -0.92 -1.32
C PRO A 339 -4.00 -1.48 -1.15
N GLY A 340 -4.15 -2.61 -0.44
CA GLY A 340 -5.47 -3.19 -0.15
C GLY A 340 -6.24 -3.78 -1.34
N GLY A 341 -5.82 -3.56 -2.58
CA GLY A 341 -6.52 -4.05 -3.78
C GLY A 341 -6.41 -5.56 -3.98
N ILE A 342 -7.02 -6.05 -5.07
CA ILE A 342 -7.18 -7.50 -5.37
C ILE A 342 -5.88 -8.29 -5.34
N ALA A 343 -4.76 -7.72 -5.81
CA ALA A 343 -3.45 -8.38 -5.77
C ALA A 343 -2.97 -8.71 -4.34
N THR A 344 -3.50 -8.01 -3.35
CA THR A 344 -3.20 -8.19 -1.92
C THR A 344 -4.33 -8.89 -1.17
N ALA A 345 -5.36 -9.40 -1.85
CA ALA A 345 -6.55 -9.98 -1.21
C ALA A 345 -6.21 -11.16 -0.29
N ASN A 346 -5.24 -11.99 -0.68
CA ASN A 346 -4.77 -13.15 0.08
C ASN A 346 -3.64 -12.84 1.07
N GLN A 347 -3.22 -11.59 1.17
CA GLN A 347 -2.26 -11.16 2.19
C GLN A 347 -2.98 -10.77 3.47
N PRO A 348 -2.41 -11.09 4.65
CA PRO A 348 -2.84 -10.45 5.88
C PRO A 348 -2.50 -8.96 5.79
N ASN A 349 -3.52 -8.11 5.77
CA ASN A 349 -3.34 -6.66 5.79
C ASN A 349 -4.43 -6.03 6.65
N GLU A 350 -4.19 -4.80 7.03
CA GLU A 350 -5.22 -3.91 7.56
C GLU A 350 -6.23 -3.61 6.44
N ARG A 351 -7.50 -3.44 6.78
CA ARG A 351 -8.58 -3.31 5.79
C ARG A 351 -9.50 -2.16 6.16
N LEU A 352 -10.04 -1.50 5.15
CA LEU A 352 -11.12 -0.53 5.28
C LEU A 352 -12.20 -0.90 4.28
N VAL A 353 -13.43 -1.06 4.77
CA VAL A 353 -14.59 -1.48 3.99
C VAL A 353 -15.74 -0.52 4.28
N LEU A 354 -16.49 -0.15 3.24
CA LEU A 354 -17.76 0.55 3.38
C LEU A 354 -18.89 -0.41 2.99
N VAL A 355 -19.83 -0.59 3.90
CA VAL A 355 -21.06 -1.35 3.67
C VAL A 355 -22.22 -0.38 3.53
N THR A 356 -23.02 -0.56 2.49
CA THR A 356 -24.30 0.14 2.27
C THR A 356 -25.40 -0.88 2.44
N ILE A 357 -26.26 -0.69 3.44
CA ILE A 357 -27.33 -1.66 3.77
C ILE A 357 -28.60 -1.35 2.98
N GLY A 358 -29.00 -0.07 2.95
CA GLY A 358 -30.29 0.42 2.47
C GLY A 358 -30.80 1.54 3.37
N ASP A 359 -31.85 2.24 2.95
CA ASP A 359 -32.49 3.33 3.71
C ASP A 359 -31.53 4.43 4.21
N GLY A 360 -30.45 4.68 3.46
CA GLY A 360 -29.42 5.65 3.83
C GLY A 360 -28.50 5.21 4.96
N THR A 361 -28.58 3.96 5.43
CA THR A 361 -27.69 3.41 6.45
C THR A 361 -26.39 2.88 5.84
N ARG A 362 -25.27 3.32 6.41
CA ARG A 362 -23.92 2.94 6.01
C ARG A 362 -23.13 2.44 7.21
N VAL A 363 -22.21 1.51 6.98
CA VAL A 363 -21.28 1.03 8.01
C VAL A 363 -19.85 1.15 7.50
N VAL A 364 -19.06 1.97 8.17
CA VAL A 364 -17.61 2.04 7.92
C VAL A 364 -16.93 1.01 8.81
N CYS A 365 -16.36 -0.01 8.20
CA CYS A 365 -15.65 -1.09 8.89
C CYS A 365 -14.15 -0.97 8.65
N SER A 366 -13.34 -0.98 9.70
CA SER A 366 -11.89 -1.07 9.58
C SER A 366 -11.34 -2.16 10.48
N TYR A 367 -10.31 -2.86 10.00
CA TYR A 367 -9.52 -3.77 10.80
C TYR A 367 -8.06 -3.32 10.81
N THR A 368 -7.54 -3.00 11.98
CA THR A 368 -6.15 -2.55 12.17
C THR A 368 -5.42 -3.50 13.12
N SER A 369 -4.15 -3.75 12.87
CA SER A 369 -3.36 -4.76 13.59
C SER A 369 -1.86 -4.48 13.42
N SER A 370 -1.02 -5.35 13.97
CA SER A 370 0.36 -5.45 13.46
C SER A 370 0.33 -5.95 12.01
N ARG A 371 1.37 -5.64 11.22
CA ARG A 371 1.39 -5.96 9.78
C ARG A 371 1.16 -7.44 9.47
N ASP A 372 1.72 -8.34 10.28
CA ASP A 372 1.64 -9.79 10.04
C ASP A 372 0.33 -10.40 10.60
N ASP A 373 -0.38 -9.66 11.46
CA ASP A 373 -1.63 -10.08 12.12
C ASP A 373 -2.90 -9.58 11.40
N GLY A 374 -2.76 -8.93 10.24
CA GLY A 374 -3.89 -8.42 9.46
C GLY A 374 -4.80 -9.51 8.88
N LEU A 375 -5.87 -9.09 8.20
CA LEU A 375 -6.85 -10.00 7.59
C LEU A 375 -6.72 -10.08 6.07
N ARG A 376 -6.95 -11.27 5.55
CA ARG A 376 -7.28 -11.52 4.15
C ARG A 376 -8.70 -11.01 3.87
N MET A 377 -9.03 -10.88 2.58
CA MET A 377 -10.30 -10.29 2.19
C MET A 377 -11.52 -11.11 2.66
N ASN A 378 -11.46 -12.44 2.54
CA ASN A 378 -12.52 -13.31 3.04
C ASN A 378 -12.59 -13.31 4.58
N GLU A 379 -11.46 -13.16 5.27
CA GLU A 379 -11.46 -13.08 6.75
C GLU A 379 -12.12 -11.77 7.24
N ILE A 380 -11.82 -10.60 6.61
CA ILE A 380 -12.52 -9.35 6.97
C ILE A 380 -14.01 -9.41 6.59
N ARG A 381 -14.34 -10.08 5.48
CA ARG A 381 -15.73 -10.34 5.09
C ARG A 381 -16.47 -11.10 6.20
N ASP A 382 -15.88 -12.15 6.74
CA ASP A 382 -16.50 -12.97 7.80
C ASP A 382 -16.65 -12.20 9.13
N VAL A 383 -15.68 -11.36 9.48
CA VAL A 383 -15.78 -10.47 10.66
C VAL A 383 -16.91 -9.46 10.48
N ILE A 384 -17.04 -8.87 9.29
CA ILE A 384 -18.12 -7.93 8.98
C ILE A 384 -19.48 -8.64 9.01
N ASP A 385 -19.60 -9.80 8.36
CA ASP A 385 -20.83 -10.60 8.36
C ASP A 385 -21.27 -10.97 9.79
N THR A 386 -20.31 -11.38 10.62
CA THR A 386 -20.54 -11.66 12.04
C THR A 386 -21.06 -10.42 12.78
N PHE A 387 -20.46 -9.25 12.55
CA PHE A 387 -20.93 -7.99 13.14
C PHE A 387 -22.36 -7.65 12.67
N LEU A 388 -22.62 -7.68 11.36
CA LEU A 388 -23.92 -7.35 10.79
C LEU A 388 -25.01 -8.27 11.34
N CYS A 389 -24.76 -9.59 11.40
CA CYS A 389 -25.74 -10.56 11.92
C CYS A 389 -26.07 -10.30 13.40
N ASN A 390 -25.06 -9.95 14.20
CA ASN A 390 -25.21 -9.83 15.65
C ASN A 390 -25.68 -8.45 16.14
N PHE A 391 -25.42 -7.39 15.38
CA PHE A 391 -25.73 -6.01 15.79
C PHE A 391 -26.83 -5.38 14.95
N LEU A 392 -27.01 -5.80 13.69
CA LEU A 392 -27.97 -5.22 12.76
C LEU A 392 -28.97 -6.25 12.21
N CYS A 393 -28.86 -7.52 12.60
CA CYS A 393 -29.76 -8.61 12.20
C CYS A 393 -29.84 -8.82 10.68
N LEU A 394 -28.71 -8.67 9.96
CA LEU A 394 -28.62 -8.89 8.52
C LEU A 394 -27.28 -9.55 8.14
N GLY A 395 -27.25 -10.35 7.08
CA GLY A 395 -26.01 -10.89 6.54
C GLY A 395 -25.34 -9.93 5.56
N ILE A 396 -24.03 -10.06 5.35
CA ILE A 396 -23.31 -9.29 4.34
C ILE A 396 -23.79 -9.59 2.92
N ALA A 397 -24.43 -10.75 2.70
CA ALA A 397 -25.04 -11.07 1.40
C ALA A 397 -26.33 -10.25 1.14
N ASP A 398 -26.97 -9.74 2.20
CA ASP A 398 -28.27 -9.06 2.13
C ASP A 398 -28.13 -7.53 1.96
N VAL A 399 -26.90 -7.00 2.01
CA VAL A 399 -26.62 -5.56 1.86
C VAL A 399 -26.60 -5.15 0.38
N GLU A 400 -26.90 -3.88 0.11
CA GLU A 400 -26.83 -3.32 -1.24
C GLU A 400 -25.39 -3.36 -1.80
N GLN A 401 -24.38 -3.08 -0.95
CA GLN A 401 -22.99 -3.02 -1.37
C GLN A 401 -22.01 -3.22 -0.20
N ALA A 402 -20.87 -3.87 -0.41
CA ALA A 402 -19.79 -3.94 0.59
C ALA A 402 -18.42 -3.79 -0.07
N LEU A 403 -17.89 -2.57 -0.21
CA LEU A 403 -16.64 -2.33 -0.96
C LEU A 403 -15.44 -2.19 -0.04
N ASN A 404 -14.37 -2.94 -0.31
CA ASN A 404 -13.07 -2.65 0.28
C ASN A 404 -12.50 -1.37 -0.33
N LEU A 405 -12.34 -0.32 0.48
CA LEU A 405 -11.92 1.02 0.09
C LEU A 405 -10.39 1.21 0.07
N ASP A 406 -9.67 0.57 0.98
CA ASP A 406 -8.21 0.63 1.08
C ASP A 406 -7.66 -0.53 1.93
N GLY A 407 -6.35 -0.64 2.07
CA GLY A 407 -5.71 -1.58 2.98
C GLY A 407 -4.23 -1.31 3.27
N GLY A 408 -3.73 -1.96 4.31
CA GLY A 408 -2.40 -1.73 4.88
C GLY A 408 -2.31 -0.40 5.63
N GLY A 409 -1.09 0.12 5.77
CA GLY A 409 -0.81 1.27 6.64
C GLY A 409 -1.41 2.62 6.20
N SER A 410 -2.18 2.66 5.11
CA SER A 410 -2.95 3.85 4.72
C SER A 410 -4.33 3.91 5.36
N VAL A 411 -4.87 2.81 5.89
CA VAL A 411 -6.19 2.76 6.54
C VAL A 411 -6.34 3.90 7.55
N PHE A 412 -7.41 4.67 7.42
CA PHE A 412 -7.70 5.81 8.26
C PHE A 412 -9.20 5.97 8.43
N VAL A 413 -9.65 6.08 9.69
CA VAL A 413 -11.02 6.44 10.04
C VAL A 413 -10.95 7.59 11.05
N GLY A 414 -11.28 8.79 10.58
CA GLY A 414 -11.35 10.00 11.38
C GLY A 414 -12.79 10.38 11.71
N TRP A 415 -13.00 10.87 12.91
CA TRP A 415 -14.23 11.52 13.34
C TRP A 415 -13.94 12.99 13.58
N VAL A 416 -14.60 13.87 12.84
CA VAL A 416 -14.49 15.32 13.01
C VAL A 416 -15.75 15.82 13.69
N LYS A 417 -15.58 16.56 14.80
CA LYS A 417 -16.69 17.21 15.51
C LYS A 417 -16.24 18.58 15.99
N ASN A 418 -17.01 19.61 15.63
CA ASN A 418 -16.72 21.00 15.98
C ASN A 418 -15.27 21.41 15.59
N GLY A 419 -14.87 21.06 14.36
CA GLY A 419 -13.53 21.31 13.82
C GLY A 419 -12.40 20.49 14.45
N LYS A 420 -12.70 19.57 15.38
CA LYS A 420 -11.69 18.73 16.04
C LYS A 420 -11.69 17.32 15.45
N LEU A 421 -10.53 16.90 14.95
CA LEU A 421 -10.30 15.54 14.49
C LEU A 421 -9.95 14.63 15.67
N LYS A 422 -10.68 13.52 15.77
CA LYS A 422 -10.30 12.33 16.53
C LYS A 422 -10.11 11.15 15.58
N VAL A 423 -9.18 10.27 15.89
CA VAL A 423 -8.88 9.07 15.11
C VAL A 423 -9.55 7.89 15.77
N LEU A 424 -10.41 7.20 15.03
CA LEU A 424 -11.08 5.97 15.48
C LEU A 424 -10.26 4.73 15.10
N ALA A 425 -9.65 4.74 13.90
CA ALA A 425 -8.76 3.69 13.44
C ALA A 425 -7.65 4.27 12.55
N SER A 426 -6.46 3.68 12.63
CA SER A 426 -5.33 4.03 11.79
C SER A 426 -4.48 2.78 11.54
N GLY A 427 -4.13 2.56 10.28
CA GLY A 427 -3.22 1.52 9.87
C GLY A 427 -1.78 1.85 10.26
N GLY A 428 -0.90 0.84 10.19
CA GLY A 428 0.54 0.96 10.41
C GLY A 428 0.94 1.21 11.86
N LEU A 429 0.05 0.96 12.83
CA LEU A 429 0.35 1.11 14.25
C LEU A 429 0.83 -0.21 14.86
N ASP A 430 1.97 -0.17 15.55
CA ASP A 430 2.49 -1.32 16.31
C ASP A 430 1.55 -1.76 17.44
N ARG A 431 0.70 -0.84 17.92
CA ARG A 431 -0.25 -1.08 19.02
C ARG A 431 -1.61 -0.50 18.69
N GLN A 432 -2.61 -1.36 18.83
CA GLN A 432 -4.01 -1.00 18.70
C GLN A 432 -4.58 -0.74 20.09
N VAL A 433 -5.47 0.25 20.18
CA VAL A 433 -6.18 0.57 21.42
C VAL A 433 -7.55 1.13 21.03
N PRO A 434 -8.65 0.66 21.62
CA PRO A 434 -9.96 1.30 21.49
C PRO A 434 -9.97 2.75 21.94
N GLY A 435 -11.02 3.47 21.58
CA GLY A 435 -11.26 4.86 21.86
C GLY A 435 -10.96 5.80 20.69
N ALA A 436 -11.56 6.98 20.76
CA ALA A 436 -11.27 8.10 19.86
C ALA A 436 -10.03 8.86 20.35
N LYS A 437 -8.97 8.92 19.53
CA LYS A 437 -7.65 9.46 19.90
C LYS A 437 -7.42 10.83 19.28
N ASP A 438 -6.65 11.69 19.95
CA ASP A 438 -6.14 12.90 19.29
C ASP A 438 -5.19 12.51 18.16
N ALA A 439 -5.32 13.18 17.01
CA ALA A 439 -4.43 12.98 15.88
C ALA A 439 -3.01 13.55 16.09
N THR A 440 -2.80 14.28 17.20
CA THR A 440 -1.52 14.92 17.54
C THR A 440 -0.38 13.91 17.57
N GLY A 441 0.61 14.12 16.71
CA GLY A 441 1.80 13.26 16.62
C GLY A 441 1.59 11.97 15.82
N MET A 442 0.41 11.76 15.24
CA MET A 442 0.18 10.67 14.29
C MET A 442 0.65 11.08 12.90
N TRP A 443 1.30 10.14 12.22
CA TRP A 443 1.65 10.27 10.81
C TRP A 443 0.63 9.48 9.98
N PHE A 444 0.15 10.10 8.90
CA PHE A 444 -0.77 9.47 7.96
C PHE A 444 -0.15 9.44 6.58
N ARG A 445 -0.40 8.37 5.83
CA ARG A 445 -0.01 8.31 4.43
C ARG A 445 -0.84 9.32 3.62
N ASP A 446 -0.22 9.93 2.62
CA ASP A 446 -0.95 10.69 1.62
C ASP A 446 -1.87 9.78 0.80
N VAL A 447 -3.05 10.27 0.46
CA VAL A 447 -4.07 9.57 -0.32
C VAL A 447 -4.58 10.46 -1.44
N THR A 448 -5.15 9.87 -2.48
CA THR A 448 -5.66 10.61 -3.65
C THR A 448 -7.12 10.99 -3.48
N THR A 449 -7.89 10.11 -2.85
CA THR A 449 -9.33 10.25 -2.62
C THR A 449 -9.65 9.88 -1.16
N MET A 450 -10.68 10.52 -0.63
CA MET A 450 -11.27 10.30 0.67
C MET A 450 -12.79 10.18 0.52
N VAL A 451 -13.42 9.51 1.47
CA VAL A 451 -14.88 9.45 1.58
C VAL A 451 -15.29 10.20 2.84
N LYS A 452 -16.21 11.16 2.71
CA LYS A 452 -16.75 11.94 3.83
C LYS A 452 -18.22 11.58 4.01
N HIS A 453 -18.59 11.21 5.23
CA HIS A 453 -19.96 10.95 5.67
C HIS A 453 -20.38 12.01 6.69
N VAL A 454 -21.22 12.96 6.27
CA VAL A 454 -21.77 14.01 7.14
C VAL A 454 -22.89 13.42 7.98
N ILE A 455 -22.76 13.54 9.30
CA ILE A 455 -23.75 13.07 10.28
C ILE A 455 -24.82 14.17 10.41
N CYS A 456 -26.07 13.83 10.12
CA CYS A 456 -27.20 14.74 10.09
C CYS A 456 -27.81 15.02 11.47
#